data_AF-A0A257QW74-F1
#
_entry.id   AF-A0A257QW74-F1
#
_cell.length_a   1.000
_cell.length_b   1.000
_cell.length_c   1.000
_cell.angle_alpha   90.00
_cell.angle_beta   90.00
_cell.angle_gamma   90.00
#
_symmetry.space_group_name_H-M   'P 1'
#
loop_
_entity.id
_entity.type
_entity.pdbx_description
1 polymer ?
#
loop_
_entity_poly.entity_id
_entity_poly.type
_entity_poly.pdbx_seq_one_letter_code
_entity_poly.pdbx_strand_id
1 'polypeptide(L)'
;MWGWDKTRELGNELAWQGMTNALRMFSPGQLNPFGQNPLEPLLYDLLDTDALCHPTAPKLFIAATDVESGQAKIFSNVEITVPVLLASCCIPMMFPAVNIGGRHYWDGGYSCNPALTPLLAPKPDVLVLIRAQPRIRKGVPNSTADIVHRLHEIAFQAPLDAELSDLPKSVRLHDISADAALAAHPLTSKMNTERDFLKRLFEAGREAAAQPVAV
;
A
#
# COMPACT_ATOMS: atom_id res chain seq x y z
N MET A 1 5.96 -19.77 -28.91
CA MET A 1 7.39 -19.37 -28.82
C MET A 1 7.47 -18.21 -27.86
N TRP A 2 7.61 -18.48 -26.55
CA TRP A 2 7.70 -17.44 -25.52
C TRP A 2 8.85 -17.80 -24.58
N GLY A 3 10.06 -17.37 -24.96
CA GLY A 3 11.22 -17.38 -24.09
C GLY A 3 11.05 -16.25 -23.10
N TRP A 4 10.51 -16.57 -21.92
CA TRP A 4 10.65 -15.72 -20.75
C TRP A 4 12.14 -15.60 -20.44
N ASP A 5 12.61 -14.38 -20.27
CA ASP A 5 13.99 -14.05 -19.97
C ASP A 5 14.33 -14.49 -18.53
N LYS A 6 14.56 -15.80 -18.36
CA LYS A 6 14.85 -16.46 -17.07
C LYS A 6 16.04 -15.84 -16.34
N THR A 7 16.93 -15.18 -17.07
CA THR A 7 18.07 -14.43 -16.53
C THR A 7 17.65 -13.23 -15.67
N ARG A 8 16.47 -12.66 -15.90
CA ARG A 8 15.95 -11.49 -15.16
C ARG A 8 15.18 -11.87 -13.89
N GLU A 9 14.40 -12.94 -13.92
CA GLU A 9 13.77 -13.51 -12.71
C GLU A 9 14.84 -13.90 -11.69
N LEU A 10 15.93 -14.52 -12.17
CA LEU A 10 17.10 -14.85 -11.35
C LEU A 10 17.75 -13.60 -10.73
N GLY A 11 17.81 -12.48 -11.47
CA GLY A 11 18.31 -11.21 -10.95
C GLY A 11 17.46 -10.65 -9.80
N ASN A 12 16.13 -10.67 -9.94
CA ASN A 12 15.21 -10.23 -8.90
C ASN A 12 15.22 -11.16 -7.68
N GLU A 13 15.33 -12.47 -7.88
CA GLU A 13 15.47 -13.45 -6.80
C GLU A 13 16.80 -13.28 -6.04
N LEU A 14 17.91 -13.08 -6.75
CA LEU A 14 19.22 -12.83 -6.13
C LEU A 14 19.23 -11.51 -5.36
N ALA A 15 18.64 -10.44 -5.90
CA ALA A 15 18.49 -9.18 -5.19
C ALA A 15 17.64 -9.33 -3.93
N TRP A 16 16.52 -10.06 -4.02
CA TRP A 16 15.66 -10.35 -2.87
C TRP A 16 16.37 -11.19 -1.81
N GLN A 17 17.13 -12.22 -2.20
CA GLN A 17 17.92 -13.04 -1.28
C GLN A 17 19.01 -12.21 -0.59
N GLY A 18 19.73 -11.37 -1.35
CA GLY A 18 20.73 -10.45 -0.80
C GLY A 18 20.11 -9.50 0.22
N MET A 19 18.97 -8.88 -0.11
CA MET A 19 18.24 -8.01 0.80
C MET A 19 17.73 -8.76 2.05
N THR A 20 17.16 -9.95 1.88
CA THR A 20 16.66 -10.76 3.00
C THR A 20 17.78 -11.15 3.96
N ASN A 21 18.96 -11.50 3.44
CA ASN A 21 20.13 -11.80 4.27
C ASN A 21 20.66 -10.55 4.98
N ALA A 22 20.72 -9.41 4.30
CA ALA A 22 21.11 -8.14 4.93
C ALA A 22 20.15 -7.74 6.05
N LEU A 23 18.83 -7.86 5.82
CA LEU A 23 17.79 -7.52 6.80
C LEU A 23 17.74 -8.43 8.04
N ARG A 24 18.33 -9.64 7.95
CA ARG A 24 18.52 -10.52 9.11
C ARG A 24 19.70 -10.10 9.98
N MET A 25 20.67 -9.38 9.41
CA MET A 25 21.91 -9.00 10.09
C MET A 25 21.92 -7.54 10.50
N PHE A 26 21.13 -6.70 9.82
CA PHE A 26 21.13 -5.25 9.99
C PHE A 26 19.70 -4.70 9.91
N SER A 27 19.38 -3.72 10.76
CA SER A 27 18.11 -3.01 10.69
C SER A 27 18.08 -2.03 9.49
N PRO A 28 16.89 -1.57 9.05
CA PRO A 28 16.79 -0.59 7.96
C PRO A 28 17.59 0.69 8.23
N GLY A 29 17.59 1.17 9.48
CA GLY A 29 18.39 2.34 9.88
C GLY A 29 19.90 2.09 9.86
N GLN A 30 20.36 0.84 9.98
CA GLN A 30 21.77 0.49 9.82
C GLN A 30 22.19 0.38 8.35
N LEU A 31 21.29 -0.10 7.48
CA LEU A 31 21.53 -0.23 6.05
C LEU A 31 21.36 1.10 5.30
N ASN A 32 20.47 1.97 5.79
CA ASN A 32 20.22 3.30 5.28
C ASN A 32 20.39 4.33 6.42
N PRO A 33 21.63 4.60 6.87
CA PRO A 33 21.90 5.49 8.00
C PRO A 33 21.50 6.93 7.73
N PHE A 34 21.39 7.32 6.46
CA PHE A 34 20.95 8.65 6.05
C PHE A 34 19.43 8.74 5.79
N GLY A 35 18.69 7.63 5.95
CA GLY A 35 17.24 7.60 5.78
C GLY A 35 16.75 7.98 4.38
N GLN A 36 17.59 7.92 3.35
CA GLN A 36 17.25 8.37 2.01
C GLN A 36 16.06 7.58 1.45
N ASN A 37 14.98 8.28 1.12
CA ASN A 37 13.84 7.70 0.42
C ASN A 37 13.74 8.31 -0.99
N PRO A 38 13.84 7.51 -2.07
CA PRO A 38 13.78 8.05 -3.43
C PRO A 38 12.44 8.72 -3.76
N LEU A 39 11.37 8.42 -3.01
CA LEU A 39 10.08 9.09 -3.14
C LEU A 39 10.08 10.49 -2.54
N GLU A 40 10.93 10.77 -1.56
CA GLU A 40 10.93 12.06 -0.84
C GLU A 40 11.11 13.28 -1.77
N PRO A 41 12.14 13.37 -2.63
CA PRO A 41 12.29 14.51 -3.51
C PRO A 41 11.12 14.63 -4.51
N LEU A 42 10.62 13.51 -5.02
CA LEU A 42 9.46 13.51 -5.92
C LEU A 42 8.19 14.02 -5.23
N LEU A 43 7.98 13.67 -3.96
CA LEU A 43 6.85 14.14 -3.18
C LEU A 43 6.98 15.64 -2.88
N TYR A 44 8.18 16.16 -2.62
CA TYR A 44 8.38 17.60 -2.48
C TYR A 44 8.11 18.37 -3.78
N ASP A 45 8.43 17.78 -4.94
CA ASP A 45 8.17 18.40 -6.23
C ASP A 45 6.69 18.35 -6.65
N LEU A 46 5.94 17.33 -6.21
CA LEU A 46 4.57 17.06 -6.67
C LEU A 46 3.48 17.47 -5.68
N LEU A 47 3.78 17.59 -4.39
CA LEU A 47 2.79 17.88 -3.36
C LEU A 47 2.45 19.37 -3.33
N ASP A 48 1.23 19.70 -3.75
CA ASP A 48 0.65 21.04 -3.60
C ASP A 48 -0.24 21.09 -2.34
N THR A 49 0.34 21.58 -1.23
CA THR A 49 -0.38 21.71 0.04
C THR A 49 -1.47 22.78 0.00
N ASP A 50 -1.31 23.80 -0.85
CA ASP A 50 -2.30 24.87 -1.00
C ASP A 50 -3.55 24.34 -1.70
N ALA A 51 -3.37 23.50 -2.73
CA ALA A 51 -4.47 22.81 -3.39
C ALA A 51 -5.21 21.86 -2.43
N LEU A 52 -4.49 21.17 -1.54
CA LEU A 52 -5.11 20.32 -0.51
C LEU A 52 -5.92 21.11 0.52
N CYS A 53 -5.47 22.33 0.85
CA CYS A 53 -6.14 23.21 1.81
C CYS A 53 -7.23 24.10 1.19
N HIS A 54 -7.40 24.06 -0.14
CA HIS A 54 -8.40 24.88 -0.82
C HIS A 54 -9.82 24.53 -0.33
N PRO A 55 -10.74 25.50 -0.13
CA PRO A 55 -12.09 25.23 0.38
C PRO A 55 -12.93 24.24 -0.44
N THR A 56 -12.59 24.04 -1.71
CA THR A 56 -13.26 23.09 -2.63
C THR A 56 -12.50 21.78 -2.80
N ALA A 57 -11.38 21.60 -2.08
CA ALA A 57 -10.63 20.36 -2.15
C ALA A 57 -11.47 19.19 -1.61
N PRO A 58 -11.37 17.99 -2.22
CA PRO A 58 -11.98 16.82 -1.63
C PRO A 58 -11.36 16.54 -0.26
N LYS A 59 -12.17 16.02 0.66
CA LYS A 59 -11.65 15.50 1.93
C LYS A 59 -10.73 14.32 1.64
N LEU A 60 -9.51 14.40 2.14
CA LEU A 60 -8.47 13.39 2.01
C LEU A 60 -8.07 12.92 3.40
N PHE A 61 -7.98 11.60 3.56
CA PHE A 61 -7.58 10.95 4.80
C PHE A 61 -6.44 9.99 4.50
N ILE A 62 -5.35 10.13 5.25
CA ILE A 62 -4.16 9.31 5.09
C ILE A 62 -3.87 8.65 6.43
N ALA A 63 -3.73 7.32 6.42
CA ALA A 63 -3.43 6.55 7.61
C ALA A 63 -1.92 6.26 7.70
N ALA A 64 -1.39 6.33 8.91
CA ALA A 64 -0.10 5.76 9.27
C ALA A 64 -0.24 4.99 10.58
N THR A 65 0.58 3.96 10.77
CA THR A 65 0.60 3.15 11.98
C THR A 65 1.61 3.71 12.96
N ASP A 66 1.15 4.14 14.13
CA ASP A 66 2.05 4.56 15.21
C ASP A 66 2.84 3.36 15.75
N VAL A 67 4.17 3.45 15.75
CA VAL A 67 5.06 2.33 16.06
C VAL A 67 4.93 1.88 17.51
N GLU A 68 4.73 2.81 18.43
CA GLU A 68 4.71 2.52 19.87
C GLU A 68 3.38 1.88 20.29
N SER A 69 2.26 2.41 19.82
CA SER A 69 0.92 1.96 20.21
C SER A 69 0.29 0.93 19.26
N GLY A 70 0.82 0.81 18.04
CA GLY A 70 0.22 0.00 16.97
C GLY A 70 -1.09 0.55 16.42
N GLN A 71 -1.54 1.72 16.89
CA GLN A 71 -2.81 2.32 16.49
C GLN A 71 -2.68 3.16 15.24
N ALA A 72 -3.77 3.28 14.48
CA ALA A 72 -3.85 4.17 13.34
C ALA A 72 -3.87 5.63 13.79
N LYS A 73 -3.02 6.45 13.19
CA LYS A 73 -3.17 7.92 13.16
C LYS A 73 -3.67 8.30 11.78
N ILE A 74 -4.85 8.92 11.75
CA ILE A 74 -5.43 9.48 10.53
C ILE A 74 -5.05 10.97 10.45
N PHE A 75 -4.51 11.35 9.30
CA PHE A 75 -4.19 12.72 8.93
C PHE A 75 -5.19 13.22 7.90
N SER A 76 -5.74 14.41 8.13
CA SER A 76 -6.65 15.11 7.22
C SER A 76 -5.92 16.15 6.36
N ASN A 77 -6.56 16.72 5.33
CA ASN A 77 -5.96 17.65 4.36
C ASN A 77 -4.90 18.61 4.93
N VAL A 78 -5.22 19.32 6.02
CA VAL A 78 -4.35 20.35 6.61
C VAL A 78 -3.12 19.79 7.33
N GLU A 79 -3.14 18.51 7.69
CA GLU A 79 -2.04 17.79 8.32
C GLU A 79 -1.13 17.10 7.28
N ILE A 80 -1.57 16.99 6.03
CA ILE A 80 -0.84 16.25 4.99
C ILE A 80 0.41 17.02 4.57
N THR A 81 1.53 16.36 4.76
CA THR A 81 2.88 16.83 4.42
C THR A 81 3.67 15.68 3.82
N VAL A 82 4.83 15.96 3.21
CA VAL A 82 5.71 14.91 2.68
C VAL A 82 6.05 13.84 3.73
N PRO A 83 6.42 14.18 4.99
CA PRO A 83 6.61 13.18 6.05
C PRO A 83 5.39 12.29 6.30
N VAL A 84 4.17 12.83 6.25
CA VAL A 84 2.93 12.04 6.41
C VAL A 84 2.77 11.04 5.26
N LEU A 85 3.03 11.47 4.02
CA LEU A 85 2.98 10.58 2.84
C LEU A 85 4.05 9.48 2.92
N LEU A 86 5.27 9.85 3.31
CA LEU A 86 6.36 8.90 3.51
C LEU A 86 6.04 7.90 4.62
N ALA A 87 5.47 8.35 5.74
CA ALA A 87 5.02 7.49 6.83
C ALA A 87 3.97 6.48 6.35
N SER A 88 2.96 6.94 5.60
CA SER A 88 1.89 6.09 5.07
C SER A 88 2.40 5.01 4.10
N CYS A 89 3.53 5.23 3.44
CA CYS A 89 4.18 4.28 2.54
C CYS A 89 5.43 3.60 3.16
N CYS A 90 5.65 3.75 4.47
CA CYS A 90 6.85 3.27 5.15
C CYS A 90 6.72 1.79 5.53
N ILE A 91 6.98 0.90 4.57
CA ILE A 91 6.97 -0.55 4.83
C ILE A 91 8.10 -0.91 5.81
N PRO A 92 7.78 -1.55 6.97
CA PRO A 92 8.77 -2.05 7.90
C PRO A 92 9.80 -2.94 7.21
N MET A 93 11.03 -2.95 7.71
CA MET A 93 12.17 -3.65 7.11
C MET A 93 12.70 -3.04 5.80
N MET A 94 11.97 -2.14 5.12
CA MET A 94 12.51 -1.44 3.94
C MET A 94 13.01 -0.04 4.28
N PHE A 95 12.29 0.67 5.14
CA PHE A 95 12.60 2.04 5.53
C PHE A 95 12.62 2.20 7.05
N PRO A 96 13.44 3.12 7.60
CA PRO A 96 13.32 3.52 8.99
C PRO A 96 11.97 4.21 9.23
N ALA A 97 11.43 4.07 10.44
CA ALA A 97 10.17 4.74 10.81
C ALA A 97 10.29 6.25 10.68
N VAL A 98 9.26 6.89 10.13
CA VAL A 98 9.23 8.34 9.92
C VAL A 98 8.86 9.04 11.23
N ASN A 99 9.64 10.05 11.62
CA ASN A 99 9.34 10.86 12.81
C ASN A 99 8.46 12.06 12.43
N ILE A 100 7.30 12.17 13.05
CA ILE A 100 6.39 13.30 12.91
C ILE A 100 6.01 13.76 14.31
N GLY A 101 6.44 14.96 14.70
CA GLY A 101 6.09 15.54 15.99
C GLY A 101 6.54 14.73 17.21
N GLY A 102 7.67 14.01 17.11
CA GLY A 102 8.22 13.20 18.21
C GLY A 102 7.66 11.78 18.29
N ARG A 103 6.75 11.40 17.39
CA ARG A 103 6.23 10.03 17.28
C ARG A 103 6.74 9.38 16.00
N HIS A 104 6.90 8.06 16.05
CA HIS A 104 7.39 7.26 14.93
C HIS A 104 6.26 6.52 14.24
N TYR A 105 6.27 6.53 12.91
CA TYR A 105 5.21 5.96 12.10
C TYR A 105 5.72 5.00 11.02
N TRP A 106 4.94 3.95 10.79
CA TRP A 106 5.05 3.02 9.66
C TRP A 106 3.81 3.10 8.76
N ASP A 107 3.85 2.34 7.67
CA ASP A 107 2.77 2.20 6.70
C ASP A 107 1.40 2.02 7.37
N GLY A 108 0.39 2.72 6.84
CA GLY A 108 -0.99 2.67 7.36
C GLY A 108 -1.62 1.28 7.24
N GLY A 109 -1.14 0.44 6.31
CA GLY A 109 -1.60 -0.93 6.09
C GLY A 109 -1.64 -1.81 7.33
N TYR A 110 -0.77 -1.59 8.32
CA TYR A 110 -0.73 -2.42 9.53
C TYR A 110 -1.82 -2.09 10.55
N SER A 111 -2.50 -0.94 10.42
CA SER A 111 -3.54 -0.50 11.35
C SER A 111 -4.86 -0.14 10.67
N CYS A 112 -4.83 0.45 9.47
CA CYS A 112 -6.01 0.95 8.76
C CYS A 112 -5.69 1.29 7.29
N ASN A 113 -6.18 0.53 6.30
CA ASN A 113 -5.93 0.79 4.87
C ASN A 113 -7.02 0.26 3.89
N PRO A 114 -7.86 1.13 3.30
CA PRO A 114 -8.08 2.53 3.67
C PRO A 114 -8.92 2.66 4.95
N ALA A 115 -8.85 3.83 5.59
CA ALA A 115 -9.73 4.18 6.71
C ALA A 115 -11.14 4.51 6.21
N LEU A 116 -12.11 3.63 6.47
CA LEU A 116 -13.49 3.83 5.99
C LEU A 116 -14.27 4.76 6.92
N THR A 117 -14.07 4.63 8.22
CA THR A 117 -14.73 5.42 9.26
C THR A 117 -14.80 6.93 8.95
N PRO A 118 -13.70 7.63 8.61
CA PRO A 118 -13.78 9.06 8.28
C PRO A 118 -14.54 9.36 6.97
N LEU A 119 -14.60 8.40 6.04
CA LEU A 119 -15.35 8.52 4.78
C LEU A 119 -16.86 8.33 4.96
N LEU A 120 -17.30 7.75 6.10
CA LEU A 120 -18.71 7.57 6.44
C LEU A 120 -19.32 8.80 7.14
N ALA A 121 -18.59 9.91 7.24
CA ALA A 121 -19.02 11.15 7.90
C ALA A 121 -18.78 12.40 7.03
N PRO A 122 -19.78 12.87 6.26
CA PRO A 122 -21.15 12.37 6.18
C PRO A 122 -21.23 11.03 5.44
N LYS A 123 -22.27 10.25 5.74
CA LYS A 123 -22.49 8.93 5.15
C LYS A 123 -22.75 9.07 3.64
N PRO A 124 -21.98 8.41 2.76
CA PRO A 124 -22.22 8.47 1.33
C PRO A 124 -23.32 7.49 0.89
N ASP A 125 -23.95 7.74 -0.26
CA ASP A 125 -24.83 6.75 -0.89
C ASP A 125 -24.04 5.61 -1.54
N VAL A 126 -22.83 5.92 -2.03
CA VAL A 126 -21.93 4.99 -2.71
C VAL A 126 -20.53 5.13 -2.14
N LEU A 127 -19.93 4.01 -1.77
CA LEU A 127 -18.51 3.92 -1.43
C LEU A 127 -17.81 3.13 -2.54
N VAL A 128 -16.81 3.74 -3.18
CA VAL A 128 -15.97 3.06 -4.17
C VAL A 128 -14.68 2.65 -3.49
N LEU A 129 -14.41 1.35 -3.46
CA LEU A 129 -13.20 0.77 -2.89
C LEU A 129 -12.33 0.25 -4.03
N ILE A 130 -11.06 0.68 -4.08
CA ILE A 130 -10.08 0.21 -5.06
C ILE A 130 -9.04 -0.61 -4.31
N ARG A 131 -8.89 -1.89 -4.70
CA ARG A 131 -7.90 -2.78 -4.09
C ARG A 131 -6.68 -2.93 -4.98
N ALA A 132 -5.53 -2.55 -4.45
CA ALA A 132 -4.23 -2.74 -5.09
C ALA A 132 -3.54 -4.06 -4.65
N GLN A 133 -4.25 -4.94 -3.95
CA GLN A 133 -3.78 -6.25 -3.51
C GLN A 133 -4.88 -7.30 -3.71
N PRO A 134 -4.52 -8.56 -4.03
CA PRO A 134 -5.50 -9.60 -4.25
C PRO A 134 -6.19 -9.98 -2.92
N ARG A 135 -7.51 -10.12 -2.95
CA ARG A 135 -8.28 -10.53 -1.75
C ARG A 135 -8.01 -11.99 -1.38
N ILE A 136 -7.86 -12.84 -2.40
CA ILE A 136 -7.67 -14.27 -2.23
C ILE A 136 -6.41 -14.71 -2.96
N ARG A 137 -5.50 -15.35 -2.23
CA ARG A 137 -4.34 -16.05 -2.78
C ARG A 137 -4.56 -17.56 -2.64
N LYS A 138 -4.62 -18.27 -3.76
CA LYS A 138 -4.84 -19.74 -3.77
C LYS A 138 -3.55 -20.48 -3.40
N GLY A 139 -3.69 -21.59 -2.66
CA GLY A 139 -2.58 -22.45 -2.25
C GLY A 139 -1.95 -22.05 -0.93
N VAL A 140 -0.89 -22.76 -0.54
CA VAL A 140 -0.13 -22.54 0.70
C VAL A 140 1.27 -22.05 0.32
N PRO A 141 1.76 -20.94 0.91
CA PRO A 141 3.11 -20.45 0.64
C PRO A 141 4.16 -21.49 1.06
N ASN A 142 5.15 -21.74 0.22
CA ASN A 142 6.16 -22.79 0.42
C ASN A 142 7.59 -22.25 0.56
N SER A 143 7.78 -20.93 0.48
CA SER A 143 9.06 -20.24 0.70
C SER A 143 8.91 -19.16 1.78
N THR A 144 10.02 -18.77 2.43
CA THR A 144 9.99 -17.67 3.41
C THR A 144 9.49 -16.36 2.78
N ALA A 145 9.86 -16.10 1.53
CA ALA A 145 9.42 -14.90 0.81
C ALA A 145 7.89 -14.91 0.62
N ASP A 146 7.32 -16.05 0.22
CA ASP A 146 5.87 -16.18 0.04
C ASP A 146 5.11 -16.11 1.36
N ILE A 147 5.69 -16.64 2.45
CA ILE A 147 5.11 -16.54 3.79
C ILE A 147 5.07 -15.07 4.23
N VAL A 148 6.18 -14.34 4.12
CA VAL A 148 6.24 -12.91 4.46
C VAL A 148 5.28 -12.10 3.59
N HIS A 149 5.22 -12.40 2.29
CA HIS A 149 4.26 -11.76 1.40
C HIS A 149 2.83 -11.97 1.87
N ARG A 150 2.48 -13.22 2.20
CA ARG A 150 1.14 -13.56 2.64
C ARG A 150 0.80 -12.94 4.00
N LEU A 151 1.76 -12.85 4.92
CA LEU A 151 1.59 -12.16 6.19
C LEU A 151 1.28 -10.67 5.97
N HIS A 152 1.96 -10.00 5.04
CA HIS A 152 1.66 -8.61 4.69
C HIS A 152 0.28 -8.46 4.06
N GLU A 153 -0.10 -9.31 3.10
CA GLU A 153 -1.45 -9.29 2.50
C GLU A 153 -2.54 -9.46 3.58
N ILE A 154 -2.37 -10.41 4.50
CA ILE A 154 -3.34 -10.65 5.59
C ILE A 154 -3.41 -9.45 6.53
N ALA A 155 -2.25 -8.94 6.98
CA ALA A 155 -2.19 -7.81 7.90
C ALA A 155 -2.88 -6.56 7.32
N PHE A 156 -2.71 -6.31 6.01
CA PHE A 156 -3.29 -5.13 5.34
C PHE A 156 -4.79 -5.27 5.09
N GLN A 157 -5.27 -6.49 4.88
CA GLN A 157 -6.67 -6.73 4.60
C GLN A 157 -7.52 -6.81 5.87
N ALA A 158 -6.98 -7.32 6.98
CA ALA A 158 -7.77 -7.59 8.19
C ALA A 158 -8.50 -6.34 8.76
N PRO A 159 -7.87 -5.15 8.88
CA PRO A 159 -8.57 -3.95 9.34
C PRO A 159 -9.71 -3.53 8.40
N LEU A 160 -9.47 -3.61 7.08
CA LEU A 160 -10.46 -3.26 6.07
C LEU A 160 -11.66 -4.22 6.10
N ASP A 161 -11.42 -5.53 6.23
CA ASP A 161 -12.49 -6.53 6.33
C ASP A 161 -13.34 -6.31 7.59
N ALA A 162 -12.74 -5.88 8.70
CA ALA A 162 -13.46 -5.50 9.91
C ALA A 162 -14.35 -4.26 9.67
N GLU A 163 -13.81 -3.18 9.11
CA GLU A 163 -14.61 -1.98 8.82
C GLU A 163 -15.74 -2.23 7.78
N LEU A 164 -15.49 -3.08 6.79
CA LEU A 164 -16.51 -3.49 5.82
C LEU A 164 -17.64 -4.30 6.46
N SER A 165 -17.34 -5.09 7.50
CA SER A 165 -18.36 -5.87 8.22
C SER A 165 -19.36 -4.98 8.97
N ASP A 166 -18.92 -3.76 9.34
CA ASP A 166 -19.72 -2.74 10.02
C ASP A 166 -20.30 -1.69 9.06
N LEU A 167 -20.13 -1.87 7.74
CA LEU A 167 -20.59 -0.91 6.75
C LEU A 167 -22.14 -0.78 6.82
N PRO A 168 -22.69 0.46 6.90
CA PRO A 168 -24.13 0.62 6.95
C PRO A 168 -24.79 0.07 5.69
N LYS A 169 -25.82 -0.77 5.84
CA LYS A 169 -26.53 -1.42 4.71
C LYS A 169 -27.08 -0.46 3.64
N SER A 170 -27.27 0.80 3.99
CA SER A 170 -27.71 1.85 3.05
C SER A 170 -26.60 2.34 2.11
N VAL A 171 -25.33 2.09 2.44
CA VAL A 171 -24.19 2.47 1.62
C VAL A 171 -23.98 1.38 0.58
N ARG A 172 -24.03 1.73 -0.70
CA ARG A 172 -23.71 0.80 -1.77
C ARG A 172 -22.20 0.73 -1.96
N LEU A 173 -21.60 -0.43 -1.71
CA LEU A 173 -20.19 -0.67 -1.95
C LEU A 173 -19.96 -1.06 -3.42
N HIS A 174 -19.13 -0.30 -4.13
CA HIS A 174 -18.55 -0.69 -5.41
C HIS A 174 -17.09 -1.09 -5.17
N ASP A 175 -16.85 -2.40 -5.08
CA ASP A 175 -15.53 -2.97 -4.85
C ASP A 175 -14.84 -3.29 -6.19
N ILE A 176 -13.78 -2.54 -6.50
CA ILE A 176 -12.98 -2.68 -7.72
C ILE A 176 -11.69 -3.40 -7.36
N SER A 177 -11.54 -4.63 -7.87
CA SER A 177 -10.29 -5.38 -7.73
C SER A 177 -9.89 -6.07 -9.04
N ALA A 178 -8.61 -5.92 -9.39
CA ALA A 178 -7.96 -6.67 -10.46
C ALA A 178 -7.33 -7.97 -9.94
N ASP A 179 -8.03 -8.70 -9.05
CA ASP A 179 -7.54 -9.92 -8.37
C ASP A 179 -6.89 -10.91 -9.35
N ALA A 180 -7.49 -11.13 -10.53
CA ALA A 180 -6.96 -12.04 -11.55
C ALA A 180 -5.58 -11.63 -12.09
N ALA A 181 -5.35 -10.32 -12.24
CA ALA A 181 -4.06 -9.77 -12.66
C ALA A 181 -3.06 -9.75 -11.51
N LEU A 182 -3.50 -9.43 -10.29
CA LEU A 182 -2.63 -9.27 -9.12
C LEU A 182 -2.20 -10.59 -8.48
N ALA A 183 -3.10 -11.58 -8.38
CA ALA A 183 -2.84 -12.83 -7.67
C ALA A 183 -1.78 -13.72 -8.35
N ALA A 184 -1.53 -13.50 -9.64
CA ALA A 184 -0.54 -14.25 -10.41
C ALA A 184 0.91 -13.82 -10.12
N HIS A 185 1.12 -12.72 -9.40
CA HIS A 185 2.44 -12.14 -9.24
C HIS A 185 3.15 -12.55 -7.93
N PRO A 186 4.45 -12.91 -7.99
CA PRO A 186 5.26 -13.18 -6.80
C PRO A 186 5.59 -11.88 -6.05
N LEU A 187 6.10 -11.98 -4.83
CA LEU A 187 6.50 -10.82 -4.02
C LEU A 187 7.51 -9.91 -4.76
N THR A 188 8.44 -10.52 -5.50
CA THR A 188 9.48 -9.83 -6.26
C THR A 188 8.94 -8.88 -7.33
N SER A 189 7.70 -9.10 -7.81
CA SER A 189 7.05 -8.18 -8.76
C SER A 189 6.87 -6.77 -8.20
N LYS A 190 6.83 -6.59 -6.87
CA LYS A 190 6.73 -5.27 -6.23
C LYS A 190 7.96 -4.40 -6.46
N MET A 191 9.09 -5.01 -6.84
CA MET A 191 10.33 -4.30 -7.21
C MET A 191 10.42 -4.04 -8.72
N ASN A 192 9.46 -4.51 -9.51
CA ASN A 192 9.47 -4.34 -10.96
C ASN A 192 8.96 -2.94 -11.35
N THR A 193 9.86 -2.11 -11.85
CA THR A 193 9.58 -0.74 -12.32
C THR A 193 9.57 -0.63 -13.85
N GLU A 194 9.56 -1.75 -14.58
CA GLU A 194 9.52 -1.74 -16.04
C GLU A 194 8.22 -1.13 -16.56
N ARG A 195 8.35 -0.21 -17.51
CA ARG A 195 7.23 0.54 -18.07
C ARG A 195 6.12 -0.37 -18.60
N ASP A 196 6.47 -1.46 -19.28
CA ASP A 196 5.48 -2.36 -19.85
C ASP A 196 4.74 -3.17 -18.79
N PHE A 197 5.41 -3.50 -17.67
CA PHE A 197 4.75 -4.11 -16.53
C PHE A 197 3.76 -3.15 -15.87
N LEU A 198 4.18 -1.91 -15.61
CA LEU A 198 3.32 -0.88 -15.03
C LEU A 198 2.11 -0.55 -15.92
N LYS A 199 2.29 -0.51 -17.25
CA LYS A 199 1.19 -0.35 -18.21
C LYS A 199 0.18 -1.49 -18.14
N ARG A 200 0.63 -2.75 -18.06
CA ARG A 200 -0.27 -3.90 -17.91
C ARG A 200 -1.08 -3.82 -16.62
N LEU A 201 -0.47 -3.41 -15.50
CA LEU A 201 -1.19 -3.21 -14.25
C LEU A 201 -2.23 -2.09 -14.36
N PHE A 202 -1.87 -0.98 -15.02
CA PHE A 202 -2.79 0.13 -15.28
C PHE A 202 -3.98 -0.30 -16.14
N GLU A 203 -3.75 -1.03 -17.22
CA GLU A 203 -4.79 -1.56 -18.11
C GLU A 203 -5.71 -2.53 -17.35
N ALA A 204 -5.16 -3.45 -16.56
CA ALA A 204 -5.95 -4.37 -15.73
C ALA A 204 -6.86 -3.63 -14.72
N GLY A 205 -6.36 -2.54 -14.10
CA GLY A 205 -7.18 -1.70 -13.23
C GLY A 205 -8.31 -0.99 -13.97
N ARG A 206 -8.06 -0.52 -15.20
CA ARG A 206 -9.09 0.11 -16.06
C ARG A 206 -10.16 -0.89 -16.49
N GLU A 207 -9.75 -2.12 -16.83
CA GLU A 207 -10.67 -3.21 -17.16
C GLU A 207 -11.54 -3.58 -15.97
N ALA A 208 -10.94 -3.72 -14.77
CA ALA A 208 -11.69 -4.00 -13.54
C ALA A 208 -12.72 -2.91 -13.23
N ALA A 209 -12.35 -1.64 -13.38
CA ALA A 209 -13.25 -0.50 -13.14
C ALA A 209 -14.37 -0.36 -14.19
N ALA A 210 -14.21 -0.96 -15.37
CA ALA A 210 -15.23 -0.94 -16.43
C ALA A 210 -16.28 -2.04 -16.27
N GLN A 211 -16.06 -3.02 -15.38
CA GLN A 211 -17.03 -4.08 -15.10
C GLN A 211 -18.25 -3.50 -14.38
N PRO A 212 -19.47 -3.94 -14.72
CA PRO A 212 -20.68 -3.48 -14.05
C PRO A 212 -20.64 -3.91 -12.58
N VAL A 213 -21.04 -2.99 -11.69
CA VAL A 213 -21.19 -3.26 -10.26
C VAL A 213 -22.23 -4.37 -10.11
N ALA A 214 -21.85 -5.50 -9.52
CA ALA A 214 -22.83 -6.51 -9.11
C ALA A 214 -23.76 -5.84 -8.08
N VAL A 215 -25.03 -5.65 -8.45
CA VAL A 215 -26.07 -5.03 -7.62
C VAL A 215 -26.46 -5.97 -6.49
#